data_AF-A0A8X7R944-F1
#
_entry.id   AF-A0A8X7R944-F1
#
_cell.length_a   1.000
_cell.length_b   1.000
_cell.length_c   1.000
_cell.angle_alpha   90.00
_cell.angle_beta   90.00
_cell.angle_gamma   90.00
#
_symmetry.space_group_name_H-M   'P 1'
#
loop_
_entity.id
_entity.type
_entity.pdbx_description
1 polymer ?
#
loop_
_entity_poly.entity_id
_entity_poly.type
_entity_poly.pdbx_seq_one_letter_code
_entity_poly.pdbx_strand_id
1 'polypeptide(L)' 'MTRAIKLRVCSPLLYAVDPLFHSLTLEYIEGVSVEDVFLEFRANGAVEERSAQIWEAIAKLHDG' A
#
# COMPACT_ATOMS: atom_id res chain seq x y z
N MET A 1 -15.16 3.84 7.85
CA MET A 1 -13.70 3.64 8.02
C MET A 1 -13.34 2.25 7.53
N THR A 2 -12.41 2.14 6.58
CA THR A 2 -11.90 0.84 6.09
C THR A 2 -11.18 0.10 7.23
N ARG A 3 -11.24 -1.23 7.25
CA ARG A 3 -10.60 -2.06 8.30
C ARG A 3 -9.09 -1.78 8.41
N ALA A 4 -8.42 -1.57 7.29
CA ALA A 4 -6.98 -1.31 7.23
C ALA A 4 -6.53 -0.04 7.98
N ILE A 5 -7.34 1.03 7.98
CA ILE A 5 -7.04 2.26 8.74
C ILE A 5 -7.01 1.97 10.25
N LYS A 6 -7.91 1.11 10.74
CA LYS A 6 -7.95 0.73 12.16
C LYS A 6 -6.74 -0.11 12.58
N LEU A 7 -6.14 -0.83 11.63
CA LEU A 7 -4.97 -1.70 11.83
C LEU A 7 -3.64 -0.94 11.69
N ARG A 8 -3.69 0.40 11.57
CA ARG A 8 -2.51 1.27 11.40
C ARG A 8 -1.64 0.88 10.20
N VAL A 9 -2.28 0.36 9.16
CA VAL A 9 -1.64 0.13 7.86
C VAL A 9 -1.88 1.37 7.01
N CYS A 10 -0.81 1.95 6.45
CA CYS A 10 -0.94 3.08 5.54
C CYS A 10 -1.89 2.70 4.40
N SER A 11 -3.02 3.38 4.35
CA SER A 11 -4.11 3.11 3.42
C SER A 11 -4.54 4.44 2.83
N PRO A 12 -4.67 4.56 1.50
CA PRO A 12 -5.16 5.78 0.88
C PRO A 12 -6.52 6.18 1.46
N LEU A 13 -6.70 7.48 1.70
CA LEU A 13 -8.01 8.00 2.09
C LEU A 13 -9.02 7.82 0.95
N LEU A 14 -10.27 7.50 1.33
CA LEU A 14 -11.40 7.48 0.40
C LEU A 14 -12.09 8.85 0.42
N TYR A 15 -12.04 9.57 -0.70
CA TYR A 15 -12.68 10.88 -0.84
C TYR A 15 -14.11 10.80 -1.36
N ALA A 16 -14.39 9.91 -2.32
CA ALA A 16 -15.73 9.79 -2.90
C ALA A 16 -16.03 8.38 -3.42
N VAL A 17 -17.32 8.04 -3.41
CA VAL A 17 -17.89 6.82 -4.01
C VAL A 17 -18.93 7.24 -5.03
N ASP A 18 -18.80 6.79 -6.27
CA ASP A 18 -19.79 6.99 -7.32
C ASP A 18 -20.51 5.67 -7.62
N PRO A 19 -21.76 5.49 -7.16
CA PRO A 19 -22.51 4.26 -7.40
C PRO A 19 -23.06 4.15 -8.83
N LEU A 20 -23.16 5.25 -9.57
CA LEU A 20 -23.66 5.24 -10.95
C LEU A 20 -22.58 4.73 -11.91
N PHE A 21 -21.35 5.21 -11.72
CA PHE A 21 -20.19 4.80 -12.53
C PHE A 21 -19.36 3.69 -11.90
N HIS A 22 -19.76 3.18 -10.73
CA HIS A 22 -19.05 2.17 -9.96
C HIS A 22 -17.56 2.51 -9.75
N SER A 23 -17.29 3.78 -9.39
CA SER A 23 -15.92 4.28 -9.23
C SER A 23 -15.65 4.80 -7.81
N LEU A 24 -14.37 4.82 -7.45
CA LEU A 24 -13.86 5.33 -6.18
C LEU A 24 -12.83 6.42 -6.45
N THR A 25 -12.92 7.53 -5.71
CA THR A 25 -11.86 8.54 -5.68
C THR A 25 -11.03 8.35 -4.42
N LEU A 26 -9.76 8.00 -4.59
CA LEU A 26 -8.81 7.73 -3.52
C LEU A 26 -7.71 8.80 -3.50
N GLU A 27 -7.07 8.94 -2.36
CA GLU A 27 -5.83 9.69 -2.20
C GLU A 27 -4.74 9.16 -3.13
N TYR A 28 -4.02 10.08 -3.77
CA TYR A 28 -2.80 9.76 -4.50
C TYR A 28 -1.64 9.73 -3.51
N ILE A 29 -0.97 8.57 -3.41
CA ILE A 29 0.21 8.42 -2.55
C ILE A 29 1.45 8.68 -3.40
N GLU A 30 2.18 9.74 -3.06
CA GLU A 30 3.46 10.05 -3.67
C GLU A 30 4.51 9.00 -3.24
N GLY A 31 5.25 8.45 -4.21
CA GLY A 31 6.29 7.47 -3.94
C GLY A 31 6.57 6.54 -5.11
N VAL A 32 7.52 5.62 -4.91
CA VAL A 32 7.92 4.60 -5.90
C VAL A 32 7.07 3.35 -5.69
N SER A 33 6.62 2.72 -6.78
CA SER A 33 5.90 1.46 -6.68
C SER A 33 6.81 0.34 -6.17
N VAL A 34 6.23 -0.64 -5.48
CA VAL A 34 6.99 -1.82 -5.03
C VAL A 34 7.59 -2.57 -6.22
N GLU A 35 6.89 -2.59 -7.36
CA GLU A 35 7.36 -3.21 -8.61
C GLU A 35 8.66 -2.56 -9.10
N ASP A 36 8.69 -1.22 -9.17
CA ASP A 36 9.88 -0.48 -9.63
C ASP A 36 11.07 -0.70 -8.70
N VAL A 37 10.84 -0.77 -7.39
CA VAL A 37 11.87 -1.07 -6.39
C VAL A 37 12.48 -2.46 -6.62
N PHE A 38 11.66 -3.47 -6.90
CA PHE A 38 12.15 -4.82 -7.17
C PHE A 38 12.87 -4.92 -8.53
N LEU A 39 12.44 -4.14 -9.53
CA LEU A 39 13.12 -4.04 -10.83
C LEU A 39 14.52 -3.44 -10.67
N GLU A 40 14.67 -2.35 -9.93
CA GLU A 40 15.97 -1.74 -9.62
C GLU A 40 16.86 -2.66 -8.76
N PHE A 41 16.28 -3.43 -7.85
CA PHE A 41 17.01 -4.39 -7.03
C PHE A 41 17.71 -5.47 -7.83
N ARG A 42 17.04 -6.02 -8.86
CA ARG A 42 17.66 -7.01 -9.76
C ARG A 42 18.96 -6.48 -10.36
N ALA A 43 19.09 -5.16 -10.50
CA ALA A 43 20.31 -4.51 -10.96
C ALA A 43 21.34 -4.25 -9.83
N ASN A 44 20.93 -3.86 -8.61
CA ASN A 44 21.83 -3.23 -7.62
C ASN A 44 21.91 -3.87 -6.20
N GLY A 45 21.10 -4.88 -5.85
CA GLY A 45 21.42 -5.79 -4.75
C GLY A 45 21.13 -5.41 -3.28
N ALA A 46 20.25 -4.45 -2.93
CA ALA A 46 19.78 -4.28 -1.54
C ALA A 46 18.29 -3.87 -1.40
N VAL A 47 17.46 -4.69 -0.72
CA VAL A 47 16.01 -4.43 -0.43
C VAL A 47 15.58 -4.86 1.00
N GLU A 48 16.51 -5.23 1.88
CA GLU A 48 16.17 -5.89 3.16
C GLU A 48 15.21 -5.05 4.04
N GLU A 49 15.43 -3.74 4.15
CA GLU A 49 14.59 -2.84 4.95
C GLU A 49 13.17 -2.67 4.37
N ARG A 50 13.03 -2.56 3.05
CA ARG A 50 11.71 -2.40 2.40
C ARG A 50 10.89 -3.68 2.45
N SER A 51 11.55 -4.84 2.37
CA SER A 51 10.89 -6.14 2.56
C SER A 51 10.27 -6.25 3.95
N ALA A 52 10.98 -5.82 4.99
CA ALA A 52 10.49 -5.88 6.37
C ALA A 52 9.21 -5.03 6.55
N GLN A 53 9.15 -3.84 5.98
CA GLN A 53 7.98 -2.95 6.05
C GLN A 53 6.75 -3.55 5.34
N ILE A 54 6.96 -4.20 4.18
CA ILE A 54 5.89 -4.90 3.46
C ILE A 54 5.36 -6.06 4.32
N TRP A 55 6.27 -6.87 4.89
CA TRP A 55 5.87 -7.99 5.74
C TRP A 55 5.12 -7.54 7.00
N GLU A 56 5.54 -6.45 7.64
CA GLU A 56 4.83 -5.89 8.79
C GLU A 56 3.41 -5.44 8.42
N ALA A 57 3.23 -4.76 7.28
CA ALA A 57 1.92 -4.36 6.79
C ALA A 57 1.02 -5.57 6.50
N ILE A 58 1.56 -6.62 5.85
CA ILE A 58 0.84 -7.87 5.58
C ILE A 58 0.41 -8.56 6.88
N ALA A 59 1.32 -8.67 7.86
CA ALA A 59 1.00 -9.28 9.15
C ALA A 59 -0.13 -8.54 9.86
N LYS A 60 -0.07 -7.20 9.92
CA LYS A 60 -1.15 -6.37 10.48
C LYS A 60 -2.48 -6.55 9.79
N LEU A 61 -2.49 -6.71 8.46
CA LEU A 61 -3.72 -6.97 7.70
C LEU A 61 -4.28 -8.36 7.95
N HIS A 62 -3.40 -9.36 8.11
CA HIS A 62 -3.78 -10.74 8.36
C HIS A 62 -4.33 -10.94 9.78
N ASP A 63 -3.74 -10.28 10.77
CA ASP A 63 -4.14 -10.36 12.19
C ASP A 63 -5.38 -9.49 12.53
N GLY A 64 -6.02 -8.92 11.51
CA GLY A 64 -7.08 -7.91 11.62
C GLY A 64 -8.45 -8.37 12.08
#